data_AF-A0AAD5TKW2-F1
#
_entry.id   AF-A0AAD5TKW2-F1
#
_cell.length_a   1.000
_cell.length_b   1.000
_cell.length_c   1.000
_cell.angle_alpha   90.00
_cell.angle_beta   90.00
_cell.angle_gamma   90.00
#
_symmetry.space_group_name_H-M   'P 1'
#
loop_
_entity.id
_entity.type
_entity.pdbx_description
1 polymer ?
#
loop_
_entity_poly.entity_id
_entity_poly.type
_entity_poly.pdbx_seq_one_letter_code
_entity_poly.pdbx_strand_id
1 'polypeptide(L)'
;MSLSPLSSSPLSATCHVARRMLISATVPAARSGSCGRPRCNRRAFHPARPPAAAAPTPRRPLSTTTTAASSSPASPANPSVSSASTPKRTCWSCGAPIPRSAVFCPADNKLQPTFPESTYHDVLLPNTPHAEIPYAFDVDLRALRAAFLALQTRVHPDGFARASPTEKACADMQSSFINKGYQVLREPLSRAVYLLGMHGKVVGEKDGVADPELLMDVMESREALEDAQDEAEIQELKKQNSARVEETIKGISEAFRRKDIDRAKSLTVQLRYWQNIQKAADDWAPGKRVELEH
;
A
#
# COMPACT_ATOMS: atom_id res chain seq x y z
N MET A 1 -8.24 81.60 -9.90
CA MET A 1 -7.04 80.80 -9.54
C MET A 1 -7.54 79.39 -9.22
N SER A 2 -7.21 78.29 -9.88
CA SER A 2 -6.59 78.01 -11.17
C SER A 2 -7.01 76.57 -11.53
N LEU A 3 -7.43 76.40 -12.78
CA LEU A 3 -7.16 75.29 -13.73
C LEU A 3 -7.05 73.84 -13.23
N SER A 4 -7.90 72.97 -13.79
CA SER A 4 -7.60 71.55 -14.09
C SER A 4 -6.33 71.43 -14.97
N PRO A 5 -5.66 70.26 -15.07
CA PRO A 5 -6.03 69.30 -16.14
C PRO A 5 -5.64 67.80 -15.93
N LEU A 6 -6.21 66.91 -16.79
CA LEU A 6 -5.61 65.79 -17.57
C LEU A 6 -4.67 64.77 -16.86
N SER A 7 -4.53 63.48 -17.19
CA SER A 7 -4.95 62.56 -18.25
C SER A 7 -4.22 61.21 -17.98
N SER A 8 -4.65 60.14 -18.68
CA SER A 8 -3.81 59.05 -19.23
C SER A 8 -3.84 57.67 -18.54
N SER A 9 -4.66 56.78 -19.10
CA SER A 9 -4.34 55.36 -19.32
C SER A 9 -3.35 55.22 -20.50
N PRO A 10 -2.58 54.11 -20.58
CA PRO A 10 -2.70 53.18 -21.73
C PRO A 10 -2.57 51.69 -21.31
N LEU A 11 -3.40 50.77 -21.80
CA LEU A 11 -3.30 49.96 -23.03
C LEU A 11 -2.17 48.90 -23.07
N SER A 12 -2.61 47.64 -22.92
CA SER A 12 -2.43 46.50 -23.84
C SER A 12 -1.14 46.46 -24.69
N ALA A 13 -0.28 45.49 -24.40
CA ALA A 13 0.84 45.10 -25.25
C ALA A 13 0.64 43.67 -25.81
N THR A 14 0.01 43.62 -26.99
CA THR A 14 0.14 42.51 -27.95
C THR A 14 1.54 42.53 -28.55
N CYS A 15 2.30 41.44 -28.43
CA CYS A 15 3.58 41.28 -29.13
C CYS A 15 3.42 40.27 -30.27
N HIS A 16 3.16 40.80 -31.47
CA HIS A 16 3.43 40.13 -32.73
C HIS A 16 4.88 40.48 -33.14
N VAL A 17 5.75 39.48 -33.27
CA VAL A 17 6.94 39.61 -34.13
C VAL A 17 7.02 38.36 -35.01
N ALA A 18 6.97 38.63 -36.31
CA ALA A 18 7.05 37.69 -37.40
C ALA A 18 8.51 37.34 -37.75
N ARG A 19 8.66 36.16 -38.39
CA ARG A 19 9.59 35.79 -39.47
C ARG A 19 11.07 36.19 -39.32
N ARG A 20 11.97 35.20 -39.51
CA ARG A 20 12.60 34.81 -40.81
C ARG A 20 13.94 34.12 -40.52
N MET A 21 14.16 32.92 -41.07
CA MET A 21 15.26 32.57 -41.99
C MET A 21 15.64 31.10 -41.94
N LEU A 22 15.61 30.51 -43.12
CA LEU A 22 16.12 29.21 -43.52
C LEU A 22 17.65 29.21 -43.46
N ILE A 23 18.25 28.20 -42.82
CA ILE A 23 19.63 27.77 -43.11
C ILE A 23 19.68 26.25 -43.10
N SER A 24 19.97 25.68 -44.27
CA SER A 24 20.36 24.29 -44.49
C SER A 24 21.61 23.93 -43.69
N ALA A 25 21.62 22.76 -43.04
CA ALA A 25 22.84 22.10 -42.65
C ALA A 25 22.74 20.58 -42.86
N THR A 26 23.73 20.10 -43.59
CA THR A 26 23.97 18.77 -44.15
C THR A 26 24.28 17.75 -43.05
N VAL A 27 23.70 16.55 -43.14
CA VAL A 27 23.99 15.40 -42.26
C VAL A 27 25.04 14.49 -42.91
N PRO A 28 26.15 14.13 -42.23
CA PRO A 28 27.00 13.05 -42.68
C PRO A 28 26.58 11.70 -42.06
N ALA A 29 26.62 10.67 -42.90
CA ALA A 29 26.41 9.27 -42.55
C ALA A 29 27.53 8.73 -41.65
N ALA A 30 27.17 8.04 -40.57
CA ALA A 30 28.09 7.29 -39.71
C ALA A 30 27.74 5.80 -39.68
N ARG A 31 28.80 5.02 -39.53
CA ARG A 31 29.00 3.63 -39.97
C ARG A 31 28.36 2.59 -39.06
N SER A 32 28.08 1.46 -39.71
CA SER A 32 27.91 0.10 -39.21
C SER A 32 28.72 -0.25 -37.95
N GLY A 33 28.04 -0.72 -36.92
CA GLY A 33 28.60 -1.43 -35.77
C GLY A 33 27.75 -2.67 -35.46
N SER A 34 28.25 -3.84 -35.84
CA SER A 34 27.70 -5.15 -35.50
C SER A 34 27.99 -5.51 -34.05
N CYS A 35 27.01 -5.97 -33.28
CA CYS A 35 27.25 -6.77 -32.07
C CYS A 35 26.14 -7.81 -31.85
N GLY A 36 26.58 -8.98 -31.39
CA GLY A 36 25.87 -10.25 -31.48
C GLY A 36 24.67 -10.42 -30.57
N ARG A 37 23.70 -11.19 -31.08
CA ARG A 37 22.60 -11.80 -30.34
C ARG A 37 23.12 -12.89 -29.40
N PRO A 38 22.55 -13.05 -28.19
CA PRO A 38 22.48 -14.34 -27.53
C PRO A 38 21.09 -14.96 -27.68
N ARG A 39 21.09 -16.27 -27.93
CA ARG A 39 19.94 -17.17 -28.07
C ARG A 39 19.09 -17.19 -26.79
N CYS A 40 17.80 -16.91 -26.91
CA CYS A 40 16.81 -17.13 -25.85
C CYS A 40 16.15 -18.51 -26.06
N ASN A 41 16.39 -19.44 -25.13
CA ASN A 41 15.89 -20.81 -25.18
C ASN A 41 14.48 -20.85 -24.55
N ARG A 42 13.44 -20.80 -25.39
CA ARG A 42 12.03 -20.99 -24.97
C ARG A 42 11.81 -22.44 -24.55
N ARG A 43 11.57 -22.69 -23.26
CA ARG A 43 10.86 -23.89 -22.80
C ARG A 43 9.48 -23.47 -22.29
N ALA A 44 8.47 -23.85 -23.05
CA ALA A 44 7.07 -23.80 -22.66
C ALA A 44 6.80 -24.90 -21.61
N PHE A 45 6.19 -24.53 -20.49
CA PHE A 45 5.55 -25.48 -19.58
C PHE A 45 4.11 -25.05 -19.36
N HIS A 46 3.20 -25.90 -19.80
CA HIS A 46 1.75 -25.79 -19.65
C HIS A 46 1.34 -26.00 -18.18
N PRO A 47 0.32 -25.29 -17.67
CA PRO A 47 -0.28 -25.62 -16.38
C PRO A 47 -1.22 -26.84 -16.51
N ALA A 48 -1.03 -27.82 -15.63
CA ALA A 48 -1.87 -29.00 -15.50
C ALA A 48 -3.22 -28.66 -14.86
N ARG A 49 -4.26 -29.27 -15.42
CA ARG A 49 -5.69 -29.18 -15.12
C ARG A 49 -6.05 -29.98 -13.85
N PRO A 50 -6.94 -29.50 -12.96
CA PRO A 50 -7.43 -30.29 -11.83
C PRO A 50 -8.55 -31.26 -12.27
N PRO A 51 -8.65 -32.47 -11.70
CA PRO A 51 -9.78 -33.36 -11.95
C PRO A 51 -11.01 -33.02 -11.09
N ALA A 52 -12.14 -33.44 -11.64
CA ALA A 52 -13.50 -33.00 -11.39
C ALA A 52 -14.18 -33.61 -10.15
N ALA A 53 -15.26 -32.93 -9.76
CA ALA A 53 -16.28 -33.33 -8.80
C ALA A 53 -16.95 -34.67 -9.14
N ALA A 54 -17.31 -35.43 -8.10
CA ALA A 54 -18.27 -36.52 -8.17
C ALA A 54 -19.41 -36.28 -7.15
N ALA A 55 -20.63 -36.50 -7.64
CA ALA A 55 -21.93 -36.19 -7.05
C ALA A 55 -22.42 -37.31 -6.09
N PRO A 56 -23.61 -37.16 -5.45
CA PRO A 56 -23.96 -37.80 -4.17
C PRO A 56 -24.86 -39.05 -4.26
N THR A 57 -25.24 -39.57 -3.08
CA THR A 57 -26.37 -40.46 -2.67
C THR A 57 -25.97 -41.88 -2.18
N PRO A 58 -26.79 -42.64 -1.40
CA PRO A 58 -28.15 -42.37 -0.91
C PRO A 58 -28.37 -42.55 0.63
N ARG A 59 -29.63 -42.29 1.03
CA ARG A 59 -30.23 -42.28 2.38
C ARG A 59 -30.63 -43.66 2.95
N ARG A 60 -30.92 -43.63 4.28
CA ARG A 60 -31.94 -44.34 5.12
C ARG A 60 -31.45 -45.56 5.94
N PRO A 61 -32.16 -45.95 7.04
CA PRO A 61 -33.26 -45.30 7.77
C PRO A 61 -33.10 -45.19 9.31
N LEU A 62 -34.08 -44.52 9.92
CA LEU A 62 -34.36 -44.34 11.36
C LEU A 62 -34.41 -45.66 12.15
N SER A 63 -34.08 -45.58 13.44
CA SER A 63 -34.79 -46.33 14.48
C SER A 63 -34.98 -45.48 15.73
N THR A 64 -36.23 -45.49 16.16
CA THR A 64 -36.86 -44.90 17.32
C THR A 64 -36.45 -45.59 18.62
N THR A 65 -36.17 -44.82 19.68
CA THR A 65 -36.67 -45.22 21.01
C THR A 65 -36.86 -44.00 21.90
N THR A 66 -38.10 -43.89 22.35
CA THR A 66 -38.67 -43.01 23.36
C THR A 66 -38.06 -43.27 24.73
N THR A 67 -37.79 -42.21 25.51
CA THR A 67 -38.09 -42.20 26.96
C THR A 67 -38.09 -40.75 27.44
N ALA A 68 -39.21 -40.35 28.04
CA ALA A 68 -39.44 -39.08 28.68
C ALA A 68 -39.01 -39.14 30.15
N ALA A 69 -38.43 -38.06 30.67
CA ALA A 69 -38.57 -37.69 32.07
C ALA A 69 -38.22 -36.20 32.27
N SER A 70 -39.19 -35.50 32.86
CA SER A 70 -39.25 -34.08 33.20
C SER A 70 -38.42 -33.75 34.44
N SER A 71 -37.82 -32.54 34.52
CA SER A 71 -38.01 -31.58 35.63
C SER A 71 -37.11 -30.33 35.57
N SER A 72 -37.79 -29.18 35.57
CA SER A 72 -37.52 -27.86 36.22
C SER A 72 -36.34 -26.94 35.83
N PRO A 73 -36.56 -25.60 35.88
CA PRO A 73 -35.64 -24.59 35.35
C PRO A 73 -34.70 -24.04 36.44
N ALA A 74 -33.42 -23.86 36.10
CA ALA A 74 -32.45 -23.13 36.91
C ALA A 74 -32.13 -21.78 36.23
N SER A 75 -32.16 -20.72 37.05
CA SER A 75 -31.89 -19.31 36.74
C SER A 75 -30.58 -19.05 35.98
N PRO A 76 -30.47 -17.93 35.23
CA PRO A 76 -29.29 -17.63 34.45
C PRO A 76 -28.16 -17.16 35.38
N ALA A 77 -27.14 -18.00 35.53
CA ALA A 77 -25.85 -17.56 36.01
C ALA A 77 -25.19 -16.75 34.89
N ASN A 78 -24.85 -15.48 35.20
CA ASN A 78 -24.02 -14.63 34.36
C ASN A 78 -22.79 -15.40 33.88
N PRO A 79 -22.54 -15.53 32.56
CA PRO A 79 -21.21 -15.85 32.10
C PRO A 79 -20.39 -14.57 32.31
N SER A 80 -19.66 -14.55 33.41
CA SER A 80 -18.44 -13.79 33.59
C SER A 80 -17.70 -13.75 32.25
N VAL A 81 -17.56 -12.54 31.71
CA VAL A 81 -16.89 -12.25 30.45
C VAL A 81 -15.51 -12.90 30.51
N SER A 82 -15.37 -14.05 29.86
CA SER A 82 -14.10 -14.73 29.70
C SER A 82 -13.17 -13.78 28.97
N SER A 83 -12.20 -13.25 29.71
CA SER A 83 -11.02 -12.58 29.19
C SER A 83 -10.54 -13.35 27.96
N ALA A 84 -10.54 -12.70 26.80
CA ALA A 84 -10.10 -13.28 25.54
C ALA A 84 -8.74 -13.96 25.75
N SER A 85 -8.72 -15.29 25.65
CA SER A 85 -7.51 -16.08 25.81
C SER A 85 -6.59 -15.80 24.63
N THR A 86 -5.59 -14.96 24.83
CA THR A 86 -4.52 -14.74 23.86
C THR A 86 -3.87 -16.09 23.54
N PRO A 87 -3.68 -16.47 22.25
CA PRO A 87 -2.98 -17.69 21.91
C PRO A 87 -1.59 -17.65 22.54
N LYS A 88 -1.31 -18.62 23.41
CA LYS A 88 -0.03 -18.73 24.14
C LYS A 88 1.07 -19.09 23.15
N ARG A 89 1.77 -18.09 22.61
CA ARG A 89 3.05 -18.29 21.94
C ARG A 89 4.11 -18.58 23.00
N THR A 90 5.02 -19.49 22.70
CA THR A 90 6.13 -19.85 23.60
C THR A 90 7.47 -19.58 22.93
N CYS A 91 8.46 -19.18 23.73
CA CYS A 91 9.83 -19.01 23.26
C CYS A 91 10.41 -20.34 22.77
N TRP A 92 11.07 -20.34 21.61
CA TRP A 92 11.71 -21.54 21.06
C TRP A 92 12.90 -22.04 21.88
N SER A 93 13.47 -21.19 22.73
CA SER A 93 14.64 -21.48 23.56
C SER A 93 14.25 -21.90 24.98
N CYS A 94 13.57 -21.02 25.74
CA CYS A 94 13.21 -21.30 27.15
C CYS A 94 11.77 -21.78 27.38
N GLY A 95 10.91 -21.82 26.36
CA GLY A 95 9.50 -22.24 26.52
C GLY A 95 8.59 -21.25 27.24
N ALA A 96 9.10 -20.10 27.71
CA ALA A 96 8.31 -19.07 28.37
C ALA A 96 7.25 -18.48 27.43
N PRO A 97 6.07 -18.07 27.94
CA PRO A 97 5.06 -17.41 27.13
C PRO A 97 5.58 -16.05 26.64
N ILE A 98 5.38 -15.74 25.36
CA ILE A 98 5.83 -14.48 24.73
C ILE A 98 4.63 -13.71 24.15
N PRO A 99 4.62 -12.36 24.23
CA PRO A 99 3.57 -11.56 23.64
C PRO A 99 3.64 -11.58 22.10
N ARG A 100 2.53 -11.24 21.43
CA ARG A 100 2.44 -11.19 19.96
C ARG A 100 3.44 -10.23 19.30
N SER A 101 3.80 -9.16 20.02
CA SER A 101 4.74 -8.12 19.59
C SER A 101 6.20 -8.44 19.91
N ALA A 102 6.51 -9.54 20.60
CA ALA A 102 7.87 -9.84 21.02
C ALA A 102 8.77 -10.24 19.84
N VAL A 103 9.73 -9.36 19.54
CA VAL A 103 10.89 -9.67 18.68
C VAL A 103 11.94 -10.45 19.47
N PHE A 104 12.14 -10.10 20.74
CA PHE A 104 13.03 -10.81 21.67
C PHE A 104 12.22 -11.40 22.81
N CYS A 105 12.63 -12.56 23.31
CA CYS A 105 12.00 -13.15 24.49
C CYS A 105 12.29 -12.30 25.74
N PRO A 106 11.28 -11.94 26.55
CA PRO A 106 11.51 -11.20 27.79
C PRO A 106 12.30 -11.98 28.86
N ALA A 107 12.31 -13.32 28.78
CA ALA A 107 12.92 -14.19 29.79
C ALA A 107 14.40 -14.50 29.51
N ASP A 108 14.75 -14.86 28.27
CA ASP A 108 16.12 -15.27 27.90
C ASP A 108 16.78 -14.37 26.84
N ASN A 109 16.10 -13.30 26.43
CA ASN A 109 16.55 -12.34 25.40
C ASN A 109 16.91 -12.98 24.05
N LYS A 110 16.45 -14.22 23.78
CA LYS A 110 16.66 -14.85 22.47
C LYS A 110 15.77 -14.22 21.42
N LEU A 111 16.36 -13.99 20.24
CA LEU A 111 15.63 -13.50 19.08
C LEU A 111 14.58 -14.53 18.65
N GLN A 112 13.34 -14.10 18.50
CA GLN A 112 12.22 -14.97 18.14
C GLN A 112 11.98 -14.94 16.62
N PRO A 113 11.48 -16.02 16.02
CA PRO A 113 11.05 -16.00 14.63
C PRO A 113 9.83 -15.07 14.44
N THR A 114 9.54 -14.71 13.20
CA THR A 114 8.30 -13.99 12.89
C THR A 114 7.12 -14.94 12.96
N PHE A 115 5.97 -14.43 13.44
CA PHE A 115 4.76 -15.22 13.58
C PHE A 115 3.73 -14.81 12.53
N PRO A 116 3.04 -15.78 11.89
CA PRO A 116 2.05 -15.47 10.85
C PRO A 116 0.90 -14.57 11.30
N GLU A 117 0.53 -14.61 12.58
CA GLU A 117 -0.55 -13.79 13.12
C GLU A 117 -0.05 -12.46 13.73
N SER A 118 1.24 -12.15 13.65
CA SER A 118 1.76 -10.84 14.06
C SER A 118 1.60 -9.86 12.92
N THR A 119 1.04 -8.70 13.22
CA THR A 119 0.86 -7.60 12.28
C THR A 119 2.09 -6.70 12.27
N TYR A 120 2.24 -5.85 11.25
CA TYR A 120 3.32 -4.86 11.24
C TYR A 120 3.16 -3.84 12.37
N HIS A 121 1.92 -3.49 12.73
CA HIS A 121 1.64 -2.60 13.85
C HIS A 121 2.06 -3.23 15.19
N ASP A 122 1.84 -4.53 15.41
CA ASP A 122 2.27 -5.18 16.65
C ASP A 122 3.78 -5.03 16.89
N VAL A 123 4.60 -5.08 15.81
CA VAL A 123 6.06 -5.03 15.91
C VAL A 123 6.60 -3.61 15.90
N LEU A 124 6.12 -2.75 15.00
CA LEU A 124 6.67 -1.40 14.78
C LEU A 124 5.97 -0.32 15.60
N LEU A 125 4.75 -0.57 16.07
CA LEU A 125 3.91 0.38 16.81
C LEU A 125 3.26 -0.34 18.01
N PRO A 126 4.06 -0.85 18.97
CA PRO A 126 3.57 -1.74 20.04
C PRO A 126 2.57 -1.09 21.00
N ASN A 127 2.43 0.24 20.96
CA ASN A 127 1.48 0.98 21.77
C ASN A 127 0.06 1.02 21.15
N THR A 128 -0.10 0.59 19.89
CA THR A 128 -1.42 0.53 19.25
C THR A 128 -2.18 -0.69 19.76
N PRO A 129 -3.37 -0.53 20.38
CA PRO A 129 -4.18 -1.65 20.82
C PRO A 129 -4.51 -2.58 19.65
N HIS A 130 -4.35 -3.90 19.84
CA HIS A 130 -4.54 -4.87 18.75
C HIS A 130 -5.93 -4.80 18.10
N ALA A 131 -6.96 -4.49 18.89
CA ALA A 131 -8.34 -4.33 18.41
C ALA A 131 -8.54 -3.09 17.51
N GLU A 132 -7.67 -2.09 17.61
CA GLU A 132 -7.74 -0.84 16.84
C GLU A 132 -6.89 -0.88 15.56
N ILE A 133 -5.92 -1.80 15.48
CA ILE A 133 -5.01 -1.96 14.34
C ILE A 133 -5.74 -1.97 12.98
N PRO A 134 -6.85 -2.72 12.77
CA PRO A 134 -7.52 -2.74 11.47
C PRO A 134 -8.09 -1.38 11.02
N TYR A 135 -8.15 -0.39 11.91
CA TYR A 135 -8.64 0.97 11.65
C TYR A 135 -7.55 2.03 11.85
N ALA A 136 -6.33 1.64 12.24
CA ALA A 136 -5.23 2.54 12.58
C ALA A 136 -4.49 3.03 11.32
N PHE A 137 -5.19 3.79 10.46
CA PHE A 137 -4.57 4.39 9.28
C PHE A 137 -3.62 5.53 9.63
N ASP A 138 -3.97 6.34 10.62
CA ASP A 138 -3.15 7.46 11.05
C ASP A 138 -1.97 6.96 11.89
N VAL A 139 -0.75 7.12 11.34
CA VAL A 139 0.50 6.66 11.95
C VAL A 139 1.45 7.84 12.10
N ASP A 140 2.04 7.99 13.28
CA ASP A 140 3.16 8.91 13.50
C ASP A 140 4.42 8.36 12.80
N LEU A 141 4.77 8.97 11.67
CA LEU A 141 5.94 8.60 10.87
C LEU A 141 7.27 8.77 11.62
N ARG A 142 7.35 9.69 12.60
CA ARG A 142 8.55 9.87 13.41
C ARG A 142 8.72 8.71 14.37
N ALA A 143 7.65 8.33 15.08
CA ALA A 143 7.64 7.16 15.95
C ALA A 143 7.92 5.88 15.17
N LEU A 144 7.30 5.71 14.00
CA LEU A 144 7.53 4.57 13.11
C LEU A 144 9.01 4.46 12.70
N ARG A 145 9.63 5.57 12.27
CA ARG A 145 11.04 5.59 11.87
C ARG A 145 11.97 5.30 13.06
N ALA A 146 11.68 5.84 14.23
CA ALA A 146 12.47 5.58 15.44
C ALA A 146 12.41 4.10 15.84
N ALA A 147 11.21 3.50 15.83
CA ALA A 147 11.03 2.08 16.12
C ALA A 147 11.73 1.18 15.09
N PHE A 148 11.62 1.52 13.80
CA PHE A 148 12.31 0.83 12.72
C PHE A 148 13.83 0.81 12.95
N LEU A 149 14.45 1.97 13.17
CA LEU A 149 15.89 2.05 13.39
C LEU A 149 16.33 1.27 14.64
N ALA A 150 15.62 1.44 15.76
CA ALA A 150 15.93 0.77 17.01
C ALA A 150 15.86 -0.77 16.89
N LEU A 151 14.86 -1.30 16.19
CA LEU A 151 14.72 -2.73 15.95
C LEU A 151 15.77 -3.23 14.96
N GLN A 152 15.95 -2.53 13.84
CA GLN A 152 16.87 -2.95 12.78
C GLN A 152 18.31 -3.06 13.28
N THR A 153 18.77 -2.14 14.14
CA THR A 153 20.08 -2.23 14.79
C THR A 153 20.24 -3.50 15.63
N ARG A 154 19.16 -3.99 16.23
CA ARG A 154 19.18 -5.18 17.10
C ARG A 154 19.00 -6.50 16.35
N VAL A 155 18.34 -6.49 15.19
CA VAL A 155 18.03 -7.71 14.42
C VAL A 155 18.86 -7.86 13.14
N HIS A 156 19.76 -6.93 12.84
CA HIS A 156 20.54 -6.96 11.60
C HIS A 156 21.33 -8.28 11.47
N PRO A 157 21.26 -8.99 10.33
CA PRO A 157 21.87 -10.31 10.18
C PRO A 157 23.39 -10.33 10.41
N ASP A 158 24.08 -9.24 10.07
CA ASP A 158 25.52 -9.10 10.33
C ASP A 158 25.87 -9.25 11.83
N GLY A 159 24.98 -8.82 12.73
CA GLY A 159 25.15 -8.99 14.17
C GLY A 159 25.08 -10.45 14.63
N PHE A 160 24.50 -11.34 13.81
CA PHE A 160 24.31 -12.76 14.10
C PHE A 160 25.24 -13.67 13.28
N ALA A 161 26.25 -13.13 12.59
CA ALA A 161 27.17 -13.91 11.76
C ALA A 161 27.88 -15.06 12.51
N ARG A 162 28.10 -14.92 13.83
CA ARG A 162 28.69 -15.95 14.72
C ARG A 162 27.66 -16.70 15.58
N ALA A 163 26.37 -16.38 15.45
CA ALA A 163 25.30 -17.00 16.23
C ALA A 163 24.94 -18.41 15.74
N SER A 164 24.07 -19.08 16.49
CA SER A 164 23.54 -20.39 16.10
C SER A 164 22.75 -20.33 14.78
N PRO A 165 22.63 -21.44 14.03
CA PRO A 165 21.86 -21.45 12.78
C PRO A 165 20.40 -21.00 12.95
N THR A 166 19.77 -21.35 14.07
CA THR A 166 18.41 -20.92 14.42
C THR A 166 18.32 -19.41 14.64
N GLU A 167 19.27 -18.82 15.37
CA GLU A 167 19.30 -17.36 15.58
C GLU A 167 19.56 -16.59 14.30
N LYS A 168 20.44 -17.08 13.42
CA LYS A 168 20.67 -16.51 12.08
C LYS A 168 19.38 -16.48 11.26
N ALA A 169 18.69 -17.61 11.18
CA ALA A 169 17.40 -17.69 10.48
C ALA A 169 16.35 -16.75 11.09
N CYS A 170 16.31 -16.62 12.42
CA CYS A 170 15.42 -15.65 13.08
C CYS A 170 15.79 -14.21 12.73
N ALA A 171 17.08 -13.87 12.66
CA ALA A 171 17.56 -12.54 12.28
C ALA A 171 17.17 -12.18 10.84
N ASP A 172 17.36 -13.10 9.90
CA ASP A 172 16.96 -12.91 8.50
C ASP A 172 15.44 -12.69 8.40
N MET A 173 14.63 -13.53 9.04
CA MET A 173 13.18 -13.41 9.05
C MET A 173 12.69 -12.09 9.66
N GLN A 174 13.23 -11.72 10.83
CA GLN A 174 12.83 -10.50 11.54
C GLN A 174 13.26 -9.24 10.79
N SER A 175 14.50 -9.19 10.30
CA SER A 175 15.01 -8.07 9.49
C SER A 175 14.16 -7.86 8.24
N SER A 176 13.83 -8.94 7.53
CA SER A 176 12.95 -8.86 6.35
C SER A 176 11.55 -8.35 6.70
N PHE A 177 10.96 -8.87 7.78
CA PHE A 177 9.63 -8.48 8.24
C PHE A 177 9.57 -7.02 8.69
N ILE A 178 10.57 -6.54 9.44
CA ILE A 178 10.67 -5.16 9.90
C ILE A 178 10.84 -4.20 8.72
N ASN A 179 11.70 -4.53 7.74
CA ASN A 179 11.87 -3.73 6.53
C ASN A 179 10.57 -3.63 5.73
N LYS A 180 9.90 -4.76 5.49
CA LYS A 180 8.62 -4.79 4.77
C LYS A 180 7.55 -4.04 5.52
N GLY A 181 7.44 -4.22 6.83
CA GLY A 181 6.49 -3.51 7.67
C GLY A 181 6.72 -2.00 7.65
N TYR A 182 7.97 -1.55 7.71
CA TYR A 182 8.29 -0.13 7.60
C TYR A 182 7.87 0.45 6.25
N GLN A 183 8.18 -0.22 5.14
CA GLN A 183 7.78 0.23 3.81
C GLN A 183 6.25 0.29 3.64
N VAL A 184 5.54 -0.72 4.16
CA VAL A 184 4.07 -0.79 4.11
C VAL A 184 3.42 0.28 4.98
N LEU A 185 3.93 0.50 6.20
CA LEU A 185 3.35 1.48 7.11
C LEU A 185 3.78 2.91 6.77
N ARG A 186 4.87 3.15 6.04
CA ARG A 186 5.32 4.51 5.72
C ARG A 186 4.44 5.17 4.66
N GLU A 187 4.15 4.48 3.56
CA GLU A 187 3.41 5.07 2.43
C GLU A 187 1.89 4.95 2.64
N PRO A 188 1.10 6.03 2.44
CA PRO A 188 -0.35 6.01 2.64
C PRO A 188 -1.08 4.94 1.79
N LEU A 189 -0.71 4.78 0.52
CA LEU A 189 -1.35 3.80 -0.36
C LEU A 189 -1.11 2.36 0.11
N SER A 190 0.14 1.99 0.37
CA SER A 190 0.47 0.63 0.80
C SER A 190 -0.12 0.33 2.18
N ARG A 191 -0.17 1.33 3.08
CA ARG A 191 -0.83 1.23 4.38
C ARG A 191 -2.32 0.98 4.25
N ALA A 192 -3.02 1.73 3.38
CA ALA A 192 -4.44 1.55 3.14
C ALA A 192 -4.74 0.16 2.58
N VAL A 193 -3.99 -0.28 1.55
CA VAL A 193 -4.12 -1.63 0.97
C VAL A 193 -3.89 -2.72 2.02
N TYR A 194 -2.88 -2.55 2.87
CA TYR A 194 -2.58 -3.48 3.96
C TYR A 194 -3.74 -3.59 4.96
N LEU A 195 -4.27 -2.45 5.43
CA LEU A 195 -5.41 -2.43 6.36
C LEU A 195 -6.68 -3.02 5.73
N LEU A 196 -6.97 -2.70 4.48
CA LEU A 196 -8.09 -3.31 3.73
C LEU A 196 -7.93 -4.84 3.60
N GLY A 197 -6.70 -5.32 3.41
CA GLY A 197 -6.38 -6.75 3.42
C GLY A 197 -6.73 -7.42 4.74
N MET A 198 -6.58 -6.74 5.88
CA MET A 198 -7.00 -7.26 7.20
C MET A 198 -8.52 -7.40 7.31
N HIS A 199 -9.30 -6.62 6.54
CA HIS A 199 -10.76 -6.76 6.42
C HIS A 199 -11.20 -7.73 5.33
N GLY A 200 -10.26 -8.46 4.71
CA GLY A 200 -10.55 -9.35 3.58
C GLY A 200 -10.93 -8.62 2.28
N LYS A 201 -10.71 -7.30 2.21
CA LYS A 201 -10.98 -6.47 1.03
C LYS A 201 -9.69 -6.32 0.24
N VAL A 202 -9.55 -7.12 -0.82
CA VAL A 202 -8.41 -7.01 -1.73
C VAL A 202 -8.63 -5.82 -2.67
N VAL A 203 -7.62 -4.97 -2.80
CA VAL A 203 -7.57 -3.91 -3.82
C VAL A 203 -6.59 -4.35 -4.92
N GLY A 204 -7.11 -5.05 -5.92
CA GLY A 204 -6.30 -5.55 -7.03
C GLY A 204 -5.81 -4.42 -7.92
N GLU A 205 -4.69 -4.63 -8.63
CA GLU A 205 -4.14 -3.68 -9.62
C GLU A 205 -5.16 -3.35 -10.72
N LYS A 206 -6.06 -4.30 -11.03
CA LYS A 206 -7.14 -4.20 -12.02
C LYS A 206 -8.50 -3.85 -11.44
N ASP A 207 -8.58 -3.42 -10.18
CA ASP A 207 -9.84 -2.92 -9.63
C ASP A 207 -10.17 -1.63 -10.39
N GLY A 208 -11.01 -1.75 -11.42
CA GLY A 208 -11.38 -0.65 -12.30
C GLY A 208 -12.10 0.45 -11.54
N VAL A 209 -11.97 1.68 -12.03
CA VAL A 209 -12.75 2.83 -11.56
C VAL A 209 -14.23 2.53 -11.82
N ALA A 210 -14.97 2.23 -10.75
CA ALA A 210 -16.43 2.10 -10.82
C ALA A 210 -17.14 3.47 -10.77
N ASP A 211 -16.40 4.53 -10.45
CA ASP A 211 -16.91 5.89 -10.23
C ASP A 211 -16.72 6.75 -11.50
N PRO A 212 -17.80 7.09 -12.23
CA PRO A 212 -17.71 7.87 -13.46
C PRO A 212 -17.04 9.23 -13.28
N GLU A 213 -17.23 9.89 -12.13
CA GLU A 213 -16.63 11.21 -11.85
C GLU A 213 -15.10 11.08 -11.75
N LEU A 214 -14.62 10.10 -10.99
CA LEU A 214 -13.20 9.80 -10.89
C LEU A 214 -12.58 9.48 -12.25
N LEU A 215 -13.28 8.71 -13.10
CA LEU A 215 -12.75 8.36 -14.41
C LEU A 215 -12.55 9.59 -15.28
N MET A 216 -13.51 10.52 -15.25
CA MET A 216 -13.42 11.79 -15.97
C MET A 216 -12.21 12.61 -15.48
N ASP A 217 -12.07 12.79 -14.17
CA ASP A 217 -10.97 13.58 -13.60
C ASP A 217 -9.60 12.96 -13.93
N VAL A 218 -9.51 11.62 -13.90
CA VAL A 218 -8.29 10.90 -14.29
C VAL A 218 -8.00 11.12 -15.76
N MET A 219 -8.99 11.01 -16.66
CA MET A 219 -8.78 11.25 -18.09
C MET A 219 -8.35 12.70 -18.38
N GLU A 220 -9.01 13.68 -17.77
CA GLU A 220 -8.65 15.11 -17.91
C GLU A 220 -7.21 15.37 -17.45
N SER A 221 -6.82 14.78 -16.31
CA SER A 221 -5.45 14.93 -15.80
C SER A 221 -4.39 14.32 -16.72
N ARG A 222 -4.76 13.24 -17.43
CA ARG A 222 -3.86 12.59 -18.40
C ARG A 222 -3.72 13.41 -19.67
N GLU A 223 -4.83 13.93 -20.19
CA GLU A 223 -4.84 14.82 -21.36
C GLU A 223 -3.99 16.07 -21.07
N ALA A 224 -4.17 16.68 -19.90
CA ALA A 224 -3.36 17.84 -19.50
C ALA A 224 -1.86 17.53 -19.41
N LEU A 225 -1.47 16.31 -18.98
CA LEU A 225 -0.07 15.88 -18.98
C LEU A 225 0.49 15.65 -20.39
N GLU A 226 -0.33 15.18 -21.33
CA GLU A 226 0.06 14.96 -22.72
C GLU A 226 0.20 16.28 -23.50
N ASP A 227 -0.66 17.26 -23.20
CA ASP A 227 -0.68 18.57 -23.85
C ASP A 227 0.35 19.55 -23.30
N ALA A 228 0.90 19.26 -22.11
CA ALA A 228 1.89 20.11 -21.47
C ALA A 228 3.13 20.34 -22.36
N GLN A 229 3.47 21.61 -22.58
CA GLN A 229 4.57 22.03 -23.48
C GLN A 229 5.82 22.46 -22.72
N ASP A 230 5.66 22.91 -21.48
CA ASP A 230 6.76 23.41 -20.67
C ASP A 230 6.69 22.91 -19.22
N GLU A 231 7.80 23.15 -18.50
CA GLU A 231 7.93 22.73 -17.11
C GLU A 231 6.96 23.49 -16.19
N ALA A 232 6.56 24.72 -16.53
CA ALA A 232 5.67 25.51 -15.67
C ALA A 232 4.26 24.90 -15.62
N GLU A 233 3.76 24.42 -16.76
CA GLU A 233 2.49 23.69 -16.85
C GLU A 233 2.53 22.39 -16.02
N ILE A 234 3.62 21.63 -16.12
CA ILE A 234 3.81 20.40 -15.34
C ILE A 234 3.86 20.67 -13.83
N GLN A 235 4.53 21.74 -13.40
CA GLN A 235 4.59 22.10 -11.99
C GLN A 235 3.20 22.47 -11.45
N GLU A 236 2.36 23.13 -12.24
CA GLU A 236 0.97 23.40 -11.82
C GLU A 236 0.14 22.11 -11.76
N LEU A 237 0.30 21.18 -12.72
CA LEU A 237 -0.36 19.87 -12.68
C LEU A 237 0.07 19.06 -11.45
N LYS A 238 1.36 19.05 -11.10
CA LYS A 238 1.87 18.43 -9.87
C LYS A 238 1.24 19.02 -8.63
N LYS A 239 1.06 20.35 -8.59
CA LYS A 239 0.42 21.05 -7.46
C LYS A 239 -1.07 20.73 -7.34
N GLN A 240 -1.79 20.65 -8.46
CA GLN A 240 -3.20 20.25 -8.45
C GLN A 240 -3.36 18.79 -8.01
N ASN A 241 -2.52 17.90 -8.54
CA ASN A 241 -2.55 16.49 -8.19
C ASN A 241 -2.14 16.24 -6.73
N SER A 242 -1.15 16.97 -6.20
CA SER A 242 -0.77 16.85 -4.79
C SER A 242 -1.91 17.26 -3.85
N ALA A 243 -2.68 18.30 -4.19
CA ALA A 243 -3.88 18.66 -3.43
C ALA A 243 -4.94 17.53 -3.44
N ARG A 244 -5.19 16.91 -4.60
CA ARG A 244 -6.09 15.75 -4.72
C ARG A 244 -5.61 14.55 -3.91
N VAL A 245 -4.29 14.28 -3.92
CA VAL A 245 -3.67 13.23 -3.09
C VAL A 245 -3.91 13.50 -1.60
N GLU A 246 -3.64 14.71 -1.13
CA GLU A 246 -3.83 15.09 0.28
C GLU A 246 -5.29 14.98 0.72
N GLU A 247 -6.22 15.45 -0.10
CA GLU A 247 -7.66 15.34 0.16
C GLU A 247 -8.09 13.86 0.23
N THR A 248 -7.65 13.05 -0.72
CA THR A 248 -7.96 11.61 -0.74
C THR A 248 -7.42 10.91 0.50
N ILE A 249 -6.20 11.23 0.94
CA ILE A 249 -5.60 10.67 2.18
C ILE A 249 -6.42 11.07 3.41
N LYS A 250 -6.88 12.33 3.51
CA LYS A 250 -7.77 12.78 4.60
C LYS A 250 -9.08 12.00 4.59
N GLY A 251 -9.66 11.80 3.41
CA GLY A 251 -10.86 10.97 3.24
C GLY A 251 -10.66 9.52 3.69
N ILE A 252 -9.51 8.90 3.36
CA ILE A 252 -9.16 7.54 3.79
C ILE A 252 -9.06 7.48 5.32
N SER A 253 -8.36 8.44 5.94
CA SER A 253 -8.27 8.55 7.42
C SER A 253 -9.67 8.62 8.05
N GLU A 254 -10.55 9.46 7.52
CA GLU A 254 -11.91 9.57 8.04
C GLU A 254 -12.74 8.30 7.84
N ALA A 255 -12.62 7.65 6.69
CA ALA A 255 -13.32 6.40 6.40
C ALA A 255 -12.91 5.28 7.39
N PHE A 256 -11.61 5.13 7.66
CA PHE A 256 -11.14 4.17 8.67
C PHE A 256 -11.59 4.54 10.09
N ARG A 257 -11.56 5.83 10.47
CA ARG A 257 -12.08 6.30 11.77
C ARG A 257 -13.56 6.00 11.95
N ARG A 258 -14.36 6.14 10.89
CA ARG A 258 -15.80 5.80 10.86
C ARG A 258 -16.08 4.31 10.65
N LYS A 259 -15.04 3.48 10.45
CA LYS A 259 -15.13 2.05 10.12
C LYS A 259 -15.89 1.77 8.81
N ASP A 260 -15.95 2.74 7.90
CA ASP A 260 -16.53 2.59 6.58
C ASP A 260 -15.47 2.02 5.61
N ILE A 261 -15.41 0.69 5.59
CA ILE A 261 -14.38 -0.05 4.85
C ILE A 261 -14.62 0.03 3.32
N ASP A 262 -15.87 0.12 2.88
CA ASP A 262 -16.18 0.23 1.46
C ASP A 262 -15.80 1.60 0.93
N ARG A 263 -16.07 2.68 1.68
CA ARG A 263 -15.57 4.01 1.33
C ARG A 263 -14.04 4.07 1.35
N ALA A 264 -13.40 3.47 2.36
CA ALA A 264 -11.94 3.39 2.42
C ALA A 264 -11.37 2.66 1.19
N LYS A 265 -12.01 1.58 0.72
CA LYS A 265 -11.62 0.88 -0.50
C LYS A 265 -11.72 1.77 -1.73
N SER A 266 -12.86 2.45 -1.95
CA SER A 266 -13.03 3.32 -3.12
C SER A 266 -12.00 4.46 -3.15
N LEU A 267 -11.76 5.11 -2.00
CA LEU A 267 -10.75 6.16 -1.89
C LEU A 267 -9.32 5.63 -2.06
N THR A 268 -9.04 4.39 -1.67
CA THR A 268 -7.74 3.75 -1.91
C THR A 268 -7.48 3.50 -3.40
N VAL A 269 -8.52 3.11 -4.15
CA VAL A 269 -8.44 3.01 -5.62
C VAL A 269 -8.18 4.38 -6.23
N GLN A 270 -8.92 5.41 -5.80
CA GLN A 270 -8.70 6.80 -6.23
C GLN A 270 -7.27 7.27 -5.97
N LEU A 271 -6.74 7.03 -4.77
CA LEU A 271 -5.37 7.42 -4.40
C LEU A 271 -4.32 6.79 -5.34
N ARG A 272 -4.54 5.56 -5.80
CA ARG A 272 -3.64 4.90 -6.75
C ARG A 272 -3.57 5.65 -8.07
N TYR A 273 -4.70 6.10 -8.62
CA TYR A 273 -4.72 6.86 -9.86
C TYR A 273 -3.96 8.18 -9.72
N TRP A 274 -4.17 8.90 -8.61
CA TRP A 274 -3.42 10.13 -8.33
C TRP A 274 -1.92 9.89 -8.18
N GLN A 275 -1.50 8.77 -7.58
CA GLN A 275 -0.07 8.41 -7.52
C GLN A 275 0.50 8.05 -8.90
N ASN A 276 -0.27 7.39 -9.77
CA ASN A 276 0.17 7.10 -11.13
C ASN A 276 0.32 8.39 -11.96
N ILE A 277 -0.61 9.33 -11.82
CA ILE A 277 -0.52 10.66 -12.45
C ILE A 277 0.68 11.42 -11.90
N GLN A 278 0.93 11.39 -10.58
CA GLN A 278 2.10 12.02 -9.96
C GLN A 278 3.40 11.48 -10.55
N LYS A 279 3.53 10.15 -10.62
CA LYS A 279 4.70 9.48 -11.17
C LYS A 279 4.93 9.87 -12.63
N ALA A 280 3.87 9.92 -13.43
CA ALA A 280 3.96 10.33 -14.82
C ALA A 280 4.39 11.79 -14.99
N ALA A 281 3.87 12.69 -14.14
CA ALA A 281 4.30 14.08 -14.10
C ALA A 281 5.77 14.21 -13.66
N ASP A 282 6.25 13.35 -12.77
CA ASP A 282 7.64 13.30 -12.32
C ASP A 282 8.59 12.76 -13.40
N ASP A 283 8.11 11.82 -14.22
CA ASP A 283 8.85 11.22 -15.34
C ASP A 283 8.72 12.03 -16.65
N TRP A 284 7.92 13.11 -16.64
CA TRP A 284 7.70 13.96 -17.81
C TRP A 284 9.00 14.66 -18.24
N ALA A 285 9.19 14.78 -19.56
CA ALA A 285 10.28 15.52 -20.15
C ALA A 285 9.84 16.13 -21.49
N PRO A 286 10.33 17.33 -21.84
CA PRO A 286 9.94 17.98 -23.09
C PRO A 286 10.30 17.11 -24.30
N GLY A 287 9.32 16.86 -25.17
CA GLY A 287 9.48 16.05 -26.39
C GLY A 287 9.48 14.53 -26.18
N LYS A 288 9.29 14.03 -24.96
CA LYS A 288 9.10 12.61 -24.68
C LYS A 288 7.61 12.31 -24.57
N ARG A 289 7.13 11.26 -25.26
CA ARG A 289 5.73 10.81 -25.12
C ARG A 289 5.51 10.29 -23.70
N VAL A 290 4.45 10.76 -23.05
CA VAL A 290 4.01 10.27 -21.74
C VAL A 290 3.40 8.88 -21.95
N GLU A 291 3.97 7.83 -21.33
CA GLU A 291 3.39 6.50 -21.29
C GLU A 291 2.83 6.23 -19.89
N LEU A 292 1.52 6.04 -19.80
CA LEU A 292 0.81 5.81 -18.54
C LEU A 292 0.41 4.35 -18.41
N GLU A 293 1.03 3.63 -17.47
CA GLU A 293 0.63 2.25 -17.15
C GLU A 293 -0.80 2.23 -16.56
N HIS A 294 -1.60 1.26 -16.99
CA HIS A 294 -3.03 1.12 -16.67
C HIS A 294 -3.26 0.24 -15.45
#